data_AF-A0A9D6ZCJ6-F1
#
_entry.id   AF-A0A9D6ZCJ6-F1
#
_cell.length_a   1.000
_cell.length_b   1.000
_cell.length_c   1.000
_cell.angle_alpha   90.00
_cell.angle_beta   90.00
_cell.angle_gamma   90.00
#
_symmetry.space_group_name_H-M   'P 1'
#
loop_
_entity.id
_entity.type
_entity.pdbx_description
1 polymer ?
#
loop_
_entity_poly.entity_id
_entity_poly.type
_entity_poly.pdbx_seq_one_letter_code
_entity_poly.pdbx_strand_id
1 'polypeptide(L)'
;MSATWKWVIKSLPILGFALLMLASTVTPREAGSNVEAWFIYFGMERVPPWAKDKSIDTWVFWMAFVGAAVWGARLYTRSNIVEGKLSVLIREDEPWVQLDPGLDRWQAAQSGGSWYRYRIALVNSGDSTLRNVRVKLASLEKKPQNFHAIGSHLQLRHDRAGTTNFNVYPTKDPQGRDAMFVDVFSFCVGPTGCSFLRVTSLPGDANPYIPVDRYDVKIVATSESGEMAIADVAFIPHPGQMPDFRLRNMQSFPGRRGSY
;
A
#
# COMPACT_ATOMS: atom_id res chain seq x y z
N MET A 1 -11.20 18.46 8.03
CA MET A 1 -11.62 18.38 6.61
C MET A 1 -12.43 17.11 6.46
N SER A 2 -13.75 17.19 6.19
CA SER A 2 -14.62 16.01 6.20
C SER A 2 -14.17 14.98 5.16
N ALA A 3 -14.46 13.69 5.40
CA ALA A 3 -14.16 12.60 4.47
C ALA A 3 -14.69 12.88 3.05
N THR A 4 -15.83 13.55 2.94
CA THR A 4 -16.43 14.02 1.69
C THR A 4 -15.49 14.94 0.89
N TRP A 5 -14.86 15.90 1.56
CA TRP A 5 -13.95 16.85 0.90
C TRP A 5 -12.68 16.17 0.36
N LYS A 6 -12.17 15.15 1.05
CA LYS A 6 -11.02 14.37 0.57
C LYS A 6 -11.34 13.64 -0.74
N TRP A 7 -12.55 13.10 -0.87
CA TRP A 7 -12.99 12.44 -2.10
C TRP A 7 -13.20 13.43 -3.24
N VAL A 8 -13.81 14.59 -2.97
CA VAL A 8 -13.97 15.65 -3.95
C VAL A 8 -12.61 16.08 -4.53
N ILE A 9 -11.60 16.28 -3.68
CA ILE A 9 -10.25 16.68 -4.11
C ILE A 9 -9.56 15.58 -4.94
N LYS A 10 -9.69 14.31 -4.54
CA LYS A 10 -9.10 13.18 -5.29
C LYS A 10 -9.73 12.94 -6.66
N SER A 11 -10.97 13.39 -6.84
CA SER A 11 -11.72 13.29 -8.09
C SER A 11 -11.47 14.46 -9.05
N LEU A 12 -10.79 15.54 -8.61
CA LEU A 12 -10.45 16.68 -9.46
C LEU A 12 -9.72 16.30 -10.75
N PRO A 13 -8.77 15.34 -10.77
CA PRO A 13 -8.14 14.91 -12.02
C PRO A 13 -9.13 14.28 -13.01
N ILE A 14 -10.11 13.51 -12.52
CA ILE A 14 -11.16 12.91 -13.37
C ILE A 14 -12.03 14.01 -13.98
N LEU A 15 -12.40 15.02 -13.18
CA LEU A 15 -13.13 16.18 -13.67
C LEU A 15 -12.34 16.92 -14.75
N GLY A 16 -11.03 17.12 -14.54
CA GLY A 16 -10.14 17.74 -15.53
C GLY A 16 -10.10 16.96 -16.85
N PHE A 17 -9.95 15.62 -16.79
CA PHE A 17 -9.98 14.79 -17.98
C PHE A 17 -11.35 14.78 -18.67
N ALA A 18 -12.44 14.78 -17.93
CA ALA A 18 -13.80 14.87 -18.49
C ALA A 18 -14.02 16.21 -19.21
N LEU A 19 -13.55 17.32 -18.64
CA LEU A 19 -13.62 18.63 -19.28
C LEU A 19 -12.77 18.71 -20.55
N LEU A 20 -11.59 18.07 -20.57
CA LEU A 20 -10.76 17.98 -21.78
C LEU A 20 -11.45 17.17 -22.89
N MET A 21 -12.11 16.06 -22.55
CA MET A 21 -12.90 15.26 -23.50
C MET A 21 -14.11 16.03 -24.04
N LEU A 22 -14.78 16.84 -23.20
CA LEU A 22 -15.88 17.70 -23.64
C LEU A 22 -15.37 18.82 -24.57
N ALA A 23 -14.24 19.43 -24.20
CA ALA A 23 -13.62 20.50 -24.98
C ALA A 23 -13.18 20.01 -26.37
N SER A 24 -12.79 18.74 -26.50
CA SER A 24 -12.40 18.14 -27.78
C SER A 24 -13.57 17.57 -28.59
N THR A 25 -14.81 17.58 -28.09
CA THR A 25 -15.97 16.97 -28.76
C THR A 25 -17.11 17.95 -29.08
N VAL A 26 -17.15 19.13 -28.45
CA VAL A 26 -18.21 20.13 -28.65
C VAL A 26 -17.61 21.42 -29.23
N THR A 27 -18.20 21.93 -30.32
CA THR A 27 -17.81 23.18 -30.99
C THR A 27 -19.01 24.07 -31.32
N PRO A 28 -18.82 25.40 -31.39
CA PRO A 28 -19.52 26.25 -32.34
C PRO A 28 -18.74 26.40 -33.65
N ARG A 29 -19.47 26.78 -34.71
CA ARG A 29 -19.03 26.93 -36.11
C ARG A 29 -17.86 27.93 -36.27
N GLU A 30 -16.99 27.65 -37.25
CA GLU A 30 -15.88 28.50 -37.77
C GLU A 30 -14.48 28.39 -37.12
N ALA A 31 -14.02 27.17 -36.75
CA ALA A 31 -12.62 26.89 -36.38
C ALA A 31 -12.09 25.61 -37.06
N GLY A 32 -10.76 25.47 -37.20
CA GLY A 32 -10.08 24.31 -37.81
C GLY A 32 -10.05 23.06 -36.93
N SER A 33 -10.16 23.23 -35.62
CA SER A 33 -10.37 22.15 -34.62
C SER A 33 -11.18 22.65 -33.42
N ASN A 34 -11.66 21.74 -32.58
CA ASN A 34 -12.35 22.10 -31.34
C ASN A 34 -11.39 22.74 -30.33
N VAL A 35 -10.15 22.27 -30.27
CA VAL A 35 -9.10 22.86 -29.44
C VAL A 35 -8.78 24.31 -29.87
N GLU A 36 -8.74 24.60 -31.17
CA GLU A 36 -8.59 25.96 -31.69
C GLU A 36 -9.75 26.86 -31.25
N ALA A 37 -11.00 26.39 -31.34
CA ALA A 37 -12.16 27.15 -30.92
C ALA A 37 -12.08 27.58 -29.44
N TRP A 38 -11.59 26.71 -28.57
CA TRP A 38 -11.36 27.05 -27.16
C TRP A 38 -10.22 28.05 -26.96
N PHE A 39 -9.12 27.94 -27.70
CA PHE A 39 -8.04 28.93 -27.64
C PHE A 39 -8.53 30.33 -28.06
N ILE A 40 -9.33 30.41 -29.12
CA ILE A 40 -9.97 31.66 -29.56
C ILE A 40 -10.94 32.17 -28.49
N TYR A 41 -11.78 31.29 -27.92
CA TYR A 41 -12.71 31.64 -26.85
C TYR A 41 -12.01 32.23 -25.61
N PHE A 42 -10.83 31.72 -25.26
CA PHE A 42 -10.02 32.26 -24.15
C PHE A 42 -9.17 33.48 -24.55
N GLY A 43 -9.39 34.07 -25.73
CA GLY A 43 -8.77 35.32 -26.15
C GLY A 43 -7.37 35.18 -26.75
N MET A 44 -6.98 33.99 -27.22
CA MET A 44 -5.71 33.84 -27.94
C MET A 44 -5.83 34.28 -29.39
N GLU A 45 -5.22 35.41 -29.72
CA GLU A 45 -5.21 35.97 -31.08
C GLU A 45 -4.28 35.18 -32.04
N ARG A 46 -3.26 34.49 -31.50
CA ARG A 46 -2.32 33.66 -32.28
C ARG A 46 -2.36 32.21 -31.82
N VAL A 47 -3.29 31.45 -32.38
CA VAL A 47 -3.41 30.01 -32.11
C VAL A 47 -2.24 29.25 -32.75
N PRO A 48 -1.55 28.36 -32.01
CA PRO A 48 -0.47 27.54 -32.53
C PRO A 48 -0.91 26.67 -33.73
N PRO A 49 -0.04 26.45 -34.74
CA PRO A 49 -0.41 25.69 -35.94
C PRO A 49 -0.88 24.26 -35.64
N TRP A 50 -0.28 23.59 -34.65
CA TRP A 50 -0.66 22.24 -34.24
C TRP A 50 -2.07 22.17 -33.64
N ALA A 51 -2.58 23.27 -33.08
CA ALA A 51 -3.90 23.33 -32.49
C ALA A 51 -5.00 23.54 -33.55
N LYS A 52 -4.64 23.90 -34.79
CA LYS A 52 -5.59 24.10 -35.90
C LYS A 52 -5.90 22.82 -36.66
N ASP A 53 -5.08 21.79 -36.48
CA ASP A 53 -5.28 20.50 -37.14
C ASP A 53 -6.38 19.71 -36.43
N LYS A 54 -7.42 19.31 -37.17
CA LYS A 54 -8.53 18.49 -36.66
C LYS A 54 -8.10 17.17 -36.03
N SER A 55 -6.93 16.62 -36.42
CA SER A 55 -6.38 15.42 -35.82
C SER A 55 -6.08 15.59 -34.31
N ILE A 56 -5.84 16.83 -33.86
CA ILE A 56 -5.53 17.15 -32.47
C ILE A 56 -6.69 16.83 -31.52
N ASP A 57 -7.94 17.01 -31.97
CA ASP A 57 -9.15 16.75 -31.16
C ASP A 57 -9.23 15.27 -30.78
N THR A 58 -8.85 14.40 -31.72
CA THR A 58 -8.83 12.94 -31.51
C THR A 58 -7.72 12.56 -30.53
N TRP A 59 -6.53 13.15 -30.66
CA TRP A 59 -5.42 12.89 -29.73
C TRP A 59 -5.72 13.37 -28.30
N VAL A 60 -6.26 14.57 -28.15
CA VAL A 60 -6.65 15.13 -26.84
C VAL A 60 -7.72 14.27 -26.18
N PHE A 61 -8.72 13.83 -26.95
CA PHE A 61 -9.76 12.92 -26.45
C PHE A 61 -9.16 11.62 -25.91
N TRP A 62 -8.32 10.93 -26.70
CA TRP A 62 -7.76 9.63 -26.29
C TRP A 62 -6.79 9.75 -25.10
N MET A 63 -5.95 10.78 -25.07
CA MET A 63 -5.05 11.02 -23.93
C MET A 63 -5.83 11.31 -22.65
N ALA A 64 -6.91 12.11 -22.74
CA ALA A 64 -7.77 12.38 -21.60
C ALA A 64 -8.55 11.14 -21.16
N PHE A 65 -9.05 10.33 -22.09
CA PHE A 65 -9.74 9.07 -21.80
C PHE A 65 -8.83 8.06 -21.09
N VAL A 66 -7.63 7.82 -21.62
CA VAL A 66 -6.64 6.94 -20.99
C VAL A 66 -6.24 7.48 -19.61
N GLY A 67 -6.01 8.79 -19.48
CA GLY A 67 -5.73 9.44 -18.21
C GLY A 67 -6.84 9.22 -17.18
N ALA A 68 -8.10 9.41 -17.57
CA ALA A 68 -9.26 9.17 -16.72
C ALA A 68 -9.39 7.69 -16.33
N ALA A 69 -9.18 6.76 -17.27
CA ALA A 69 -9.26 5.33 -17.02
C ALA A 69 -8.16 4.85 -16.06
N VAL A 70 -6.91 5.29 -16.26
CA VAL A 70 -5.78 4.96 -15.37
C VAL A 70 -5.99 5.56 -13.98
N TRP A 71 -6.46 6.80 -13.90
CA TRP A 71 -6.72 7.44 -12.60
C TRP A 71 -7.91 6.80 -11.88
N GLY A 72 -8.97 6.46 -12.61
CA GLY A 72 -10.12 5.72 -12.09
C GLY A 72 -9.72 4.34 -11.57
N ALA A 73 -8.93 3.58 -12.35
CA ALA A 73 -8.38 2.30 -11.93
C ALA A 73 -7.48 2.43 -10.69
N ARG A 74 -6.66 3.48 -10.61
CA ARG A 74 -5.81 3.77 -9.44
C ARG A 74 -6.64 4.08 -8.19
N LEU A 75 -7.73 4.83 -8.34
CA LEU A 75 -8.63 5.12 -7.23
C LEU A 75 -9.34 3.84 -6.78
N TYR A 76 -9.85 3.05 -7.73
CA TYR A 76 -10.59 1.80 -7.47
C TYR A 76 -9.73 0.72 -6.82
N THR A 77 -8.51 0.49 -7.33
CA THR A 77 -7.57 -0.51 -6.78
C THR A 77 -7.08 -0.15 -5.38
N ARG A 78 -7.00 1.14 -5.02
CA ARG A 78 -6.64 1.56 -3.65
C ARG A 78 -7.84 1.75 -2.71
N SER A 79 -9.05 1.96 -3.23
CA SER A 79 -10.26 2.06 -2.41
C SER A 79 -10.86 0.71 -2.03
N ASN A 80 -10.46 -0.38 -2.70
CA ASN A 80 -10.82 -1.75 -2.32
C ASN A 80 -10.16 -2.25 -1.02
N ILE A 81 -9.58 -1.35 -0.23
CA ILE A 81 -9.38 -1.59 1.19
C ILE A 81 -10.77 -1.55 1.84
N VAL A 82 -11.41 -2.71 1.87
CA VAL A 82 -12.78 -3.00 2.31
C VAL A 82 -13.14 -2.23 3.59
N GLU A 83 -14.34 -1.65 3.58
CA GLU A 83 -14.88 -0.70 4.56
C GLU A 83 -14.93 -1.27 5.99
N GLY A 84 -13.87 -1.01 6.74
CA GLY A 84 -13.85 -1.08 8.20
C GLY A 84 -12.95 0.01 8.76
N LYS A 85 -13.15 0.37 10.03
CA LYS A 85 -12.36 1.43 10.69
C LYS A 85 -10.87 1.13 10.71
N LEU A 86 -10.52 -0.16 10.85
CA LEU A 86 -9.15 -0.66 10.80
C LEU A 86 -8.99 -1.55 9.57
N SER A 87 -7.94 -1.28 8.81
CA SER A 87 -7.61 -2.06 7.63
C SER A 87 -6.10 -2.21 7.49
N VAL A 88 -5.70 -3.19 6.68
CA VAL A 88 -4.32 -3.61 6.53
C VAL A 88 -3.96 -3.48 5.05
N LEU A 89 -2.97 -2.64 4.76
CA LEU A 89 -2.44 -2.45 3.41
C LEU A 89 -1.01 -2.97 3.34
N ILE A 90 -0.71 -3.73 2.30
CA ILE A 90 0.62 -4.30 2.08
C ILE A 90 1.40 -3.36 1.18
N ARG A 91 2.67 -3.09 1.52
CA ARG A 91 3.56 -2.28 0.69
C ARG A 91 4.90 -2.95 0.48
N GLU A 92 5.25 -2.99 -0.79
CA GLU A 92 6.54 -3.43 -1.30
C GLU A 92 7.55 -2.25 -1.31
N ASP A 93 7.06 -1.03 -1.55
CA ASP A 93 7.90 0.08 -2.03
C ASP A 93 8.33 1.13 -0.98
N GLU A 94 8.17 0.91 0.33
CA GLU A 94 8.63 1.93 1.28
C GLU A 94 10.16 1.87 1.52
N PRO A 95 10.91 2.83 0.93
CA PRO A 95 12.29 2.64 0.55
C PRO A 95 13.18 3.12 1.69
N TRP A 96 13.49 2.23 2.61
CA TRP A 96 14.79 2.28 3.26
C TRP A 96 15.21 0.83 3.36
N VAL A 97 16.00 0.37 2.38
CA VAL A 97 17.04 -0.62 2.67
C VAL A 97 17.94 0.04 3.71
N GLN A 98 17.50 -0.02 4.96
CA GLN A 98 18.33 0.36 6.08
C GLN A 98 19.19 -0.89 6.30
N LEU A 99 20.45 -0.82 5.82
CA LEU A 99 21.51 -1.59 6.47
C LEU A 99 21.37 -1.27 7.96
N ASP A 100 21.08 -2.28 8.77
CA ASP A 100 20.77 -2.13 10.17
C ASP A 100 22.06 -2.30 10.97
N PRO A 101 22.79 -1.22 11.31
CA PRO A 101 24.13 -1.34 11.88
C PRO A 101 24.11 -1.91 13.31
N GLY A 102 22.93 -1.95 13.93
CA GLY A 102 22.72 -2.48 15.28
C GLY A 102 22.63 -4.01 15.33
N LEU A 103 22.18 -4.65 14.26
CA LEU A 103 22.21 -6.12 14.13
C LEU A 103 23.58 -6.62 13.59
N ASP A 104 24.38 -5.70 13.03
CA ASP A 104 25.60 -6.00 12.29
C ASP A 104 26.76 -6.51 13.14
N ARG A 105 26.87 -6.20 14.44
CA ARG A 105 28.10 -6.60 15.17
C ARG A 105 28.22 -8.09 15.50
N TRP A 106 27.11 -8.82 15.59
CA TRP A 106 27.15 -10.26 15.90
C TRP A 106 26.83 -11.16 14.69
N GLN A 107 26.10 -10.67 13.69
CA GLN A 107 25.76 -11.45 12.48
C GLN A 107 26.58 -11.09 11.23
N ALA A 108 27.16 -9.88 11.13
CA ALA A 108 28.02 -9.54 9.98
C ALA A 108 29.36 -10.30 10.00
N ALA A 109 29.74 -10.91 11.13
CA ALA A 109 30.89 -11.81 11.18
C ALA A 109 30.67 -13.13 10.40
N GLN A 110 29.43 -13.47 10.01
CA GLN A 110 29.12 -14.78 9.39
C GLN A 110 28.42 -14.75 8.03
N SER A 111 27.84 -13.66 7.53
CA SER A 111 27.05 -13.72 6.28
C SER A 111 27.12 -12.45 5.43
N GLY A 112 27.89 -12.49 4.33
CA GLY A 112 27.92 -11.44 3.29
C GLY A 112 26.68 -11.43 2.38
N GLY A 113 25.47 -11.51 2.94
CA GLY A 113 24.21 -11.63 2.20
C GLY A 113 23.37 -10.34 2.15
N SER A 114 22.42 -10.27 1.21
CA SER A 114 21.44 -9.18 1.10
C SER A 114 20.18 -9.49 1.90
N TRP A 115 19.67 -8.50 2.65
CA TRP A 115 18.47 -8.63 3.47
C TRP A 115 17.30 -7.79 2.95
N TYR A 116 16.12 -8.41 2.89
CA TYR A 116 14.86 -7.77 2.52
C TYR A 116 13.87 -7.88 3.68
N ARG A 117 13.13 -6.81 3.97
CA ARG A 117 12.11 -6.77 5.03
C ARG A 117 10.74 -6.43 4.46
N TYR A 118 9.72 -7.20 4.85
CA TYR A 118 8.35 -7.05 4.39
C TYR A 118 7.49 -6.44 5.47
N ARG A 119 6.73 -5.43 5.06
CA ARG A 119 5.98 -4.58 5.97
C ARG A 119 4.52 -4.53 5.60
N ILE A 120 3.75 -4.30 6.65
CA ILE A 120 2.32 -4.08 6.56
C ILE A 120 2.00 -2.72 7.16
N ALA A 121 1.32 -1.90 6.36
CA ALA A 121 0.74 -0.64 6.78
C ALA A 121 -0.63 -0.89 7.45
N LEU A 122 -0.81 -0.34 8.64
CA LEU A 122 -2.08 -0.30 9.32
C LEU A 122 -2.75 1.03 9.03
N VAL A 123 -3.86 0.96 8.32
CA VAL A 123 -4.61 2.12 7.86
C VAL A 123 -5.86 2.24 8.70
N ASN A 124 -5.93 3.30 9.49
CA ASN A 124 -7.12 3.69 10.24
C ASN A 124 -7.87 4.75 9.42
N SER A 125 -8.98 4.34 8.83
CA SER A 125 -9.83 5.19 8.00
C SER A 125 -10.80 6.05 8.83
N GLY A 126 -10.93 5.76 10.13
CA GLY A 126 -11.79 6.49 11.05
C GLY A 126 -11.18 7.80 11.55
N ASP A 127 -12.03 8.61 12.18
CA ASP A 127 -11.62 9.91 12.73
C ASP A 127 -11.02 9.83 14.14
N SER A 128 -11.06 8.65 14.77
CA SER A 128 -10.58 8.40 16.13
C SER A 128 -9.37 7.46 16.16
N THR A 129 -8.40 7.73 17.02
CA THR A 129 -7.27 6.83 17.29
C THR A 129 -7.76 5.49 17.83
N LEU A 130 -7.34 4.40 17.20
CA LEU A 130 -7.54 3.05 17.71
C LEU A 130 -6.48 2.77 18.77
N ARG A 131 -6.91 2.34 19.97
CA ARG A 131 -6.02 2.12 21.10
C ARG A 131 -5.64 0.65 21.27
N ASN A 132 -4.44 0.42 21.78
CA ASN A 132 -3.93 -0.90 22.17
C ASN A 132 -4.07 -1.97 21.07
N VAL A 133 -3.83 -1.56 19.82
CA VAL A 133 -3.84 -2.44 18.66
C VAL A 133 -2.71 -3.46 18.77
N ARG A 134 -3.09 -4.73 18.64
CA ARG A 134 -2.19 -5.88 18.62
C ARG A 134 -2.20 -6.47 17.23
N VAL A 135 -1.02 -6.77 16.69
CA VAL A 135 -0.89 -7.49 15.43
C VAL A 135 -0.21 -8.83 15.69
N LYS A 136 -0.77 -9.91 15.16
CA LYS A 136 -0.29 -11.27 15.38
C LYS A 136 -0.20 -12.05 14.08
N LEU A 137 0.82 -12.90 13.98
CA LEU A 137 0.85 -13.98 13.00
C LEU A 137 -0.13 -15.07 13.46
N ALA A 138 -1.27 -15.20 12.80
CA ALA A 138 -2.34 -16.12 13.21
C ALA A 138 -2.19 -17.52 12.60
N SER A 139 -1.66 -17.64 11.39
CA SER A 139 -1.34 -18.94 10.79
C SER A 139 -0.27 -18.84 9.72
N LEU A 140 0.43 -19.95 9.51
CA LEU A 140 1.34 -20.19 8.41
C LEU A 140 1.04 -21.58 7.86
N GLU A 141 0.50 -21.67 6.64
CA GLU A 141 0.03 -22.95 6.07
C GLU A 141 1.15 -23.97 5.97
N LYS A 142 2.27 -23.58 5.37
CA LYS A 142 3.49 -24.38 5.38
C LYS A 142 4.26 -24.08 6.66
N LYS A 143 4.01 -24.85 7.71
CA LYS A 143 4.70 -24.71 8.99
C LYS A 143 6.05 -25.44 8.96
N PRO A 144 7.19 -24.76 9.16
CA PRO A 144 8.45 -25.45 9.43
C PRO A 144 8.35 -26.33 10.67
N GLN A 145 9.09 -27.44 10.72
CA GLN A 145 9.19 -28.22 11.95
C GLN A 145 9.65 -27.32 13.11
N ASN A 146 9.02 -27.45 14.28
CA ASN A 146 9.30 -26.64 15.48
C ASN A 146 9.09 -25.12 15.34
N PHE A 147 8.21 -24.70 14.43
CA PHE A 147 7.91 -23.27 14.27
C PHE A 147 6.87 -22.77 15.28
N HIS A 148 7.33 -22.16 16.38
CA HIS A 148 6.48 -21.68 17.48
C HIS A 148 6.01 -20.22 17.36
N ALA A 149 6.10 -19.62 16.16
CA ALA A 149 5.76 -18.20 15.93
C ALA A 149 4.25 -17.93 15.78
N ILE A 150 3.42 -18.97 15.66
CA ILE A 150 1.97 -18.82 15.49
C ILE A 150 1.37 -18.32 16.81
N GLY A 151 0.64 -17.20 16.73
CA GLY A 151 0.10 -16.48 17.87
C GLY A 151 1.05 -15.42 18.43
N SER A 152 2.30 -15.36 17.97
CA SER A 152 3.28 -14.35 18.39
C SER A 152 2.89 -12.97 17.87
N HIS A 153 3.13 -11.96 18.71
CA HIS A 153 2.90 -10.57 18.36
C HIS A 153 3.98 -10.07 17.41
N LEU A 154 3.57 -9.40 16.33
CA LEU A 154 4.48 -8.75 15.40
C LEU A 154 5.01 -7.43 15.97
N GLN A 155 6.30 -7.16 15.73
CA GLN A 155 6.97 -5.97 16.26
C GLN A 155 6.79 -4.77 15.34
N LEU A 156 6.70 -3.59 15.96
CA LEU A 156 6.71 -2.31 15.25
C LEU A 156 8.12 -1.89 14.88
N ARG A 157 8.25 -1.27 13.70
CA ARG A 157 9.52 -0.73 13.21
C ARG A 157 10.20 0.27 14.17
N HIS A 158 9.42 1.10 14.84
CA HIS A 158 9.94 2.24 15.61
C HIS A 158 10.00 1.98 17.12
N ASP A 159 9.72 0.76 17.56
CA ASP A 159 9.66 0.46 18.97
C ASP A 159 10.86 -0.36 19.44
N ARG A 160 11.85 0.34 19.97
CA ARG A 160 13.03 -0.25 20.62
C ARG A 160 12.71 -0.90 21.97
N ALA A 161 11.53 -0.63 22.55
CA ALA A 161 11.12 -1.21 23.83
C ALA A 161 10.43 -2.58 23.67
N GLY A 162 10.20 -3.04 22.43
CA GLY A 162 9.59 -4.34 22.16
C GLY A 162 8.12 -4.43 22.58
N THR A 163 7.41 -3.31 22.65
CA THR A 163 5.98 -3.31 22.96
C THR A 163 5.20 -3.94 21.79
N THR A 164 4.23 -4.77 22.17
CA THR A 164 3.44 -5.60 21.27
C THR A 164 2.04 -5.03 21.02
N ASN A 165 1.74 -3.88 21.65
CA ASN A 165 0.48 -3.16 21.59
C ASN A 165 0.77 -1.70 21.27
N PHE A 166 -0.05 -1.07 20.43
CA PHE A 166 0.20 0.31 20.02
C PHE A 166 -1.04 1.05 19.56
N ASN A 167 -0.95 2.37 19.48
CA ASN A 167 -2.06 3.21 19.03
C ASN A 167 -1.94 3.47 17.53
N VAL A 168 -3.02 3.24 16.79
CA VAL A 168 -3.09 3.54 15.35
C VAL A 168 -3.90 4.82 15.14
N TYR A 169 -3.19 5.89 14.83
CA TYR A 169 -3.79 7.20 14.55
C TYR A 169 -4.52 7.21 13.20
N PRO A 170 -5.54 8.08 13.03
CA PRO A 170 -6.20 8.29 11.75
C PRO A 170 -5.19 8.56 10.63
N THR A 171 -5.22 7.72 9.59
CA THR A 171 -4.36 7.86 8.41
C THR A 171 -4.87 9.01 7.56
N LYS A 172 -4.05 10.05 7.38
CA LYS A 172 -4.43 11.26 6.66
C LYS A 172 -4.02 11.19 5.20
N ASP A 173 -2.88 10.57 4.89
CA ASP A 173 -2.39 10.43 3.52
C ASP A 173 -3.29 9.44 2.76
N PRO A 174 -3.92 9.87 1.65
CA PRO A 174 -4.58 8.98 0.68
C PRO A 174 -3.74 7.80 0.22
N GLN A 175 -2.44 8.03 0.17
CA GLN A 175 -1.42 7.07 -0.15
C GLN A 175 -0.83 6.46 1.10
N GLY A 176 -1.49 6.46 2.27
CA GLY A 176 -1.10 5.74 3.49
C GLY A 176 0.39 5.77 3.87
N ARG A 177 1.13 6.82 3.50
CA ARG A 177 2.56 6.96 3.80
C ARG A 177 2.79 7.39 5.25
N ASP A 178 1.76 7.96 5.87
CA ASP A 178 1.70 8.29 7.29
C ASP A 178 1.06 7.16 8.11
N ALA A 179 0.82 6.00 7.51
CA ALA A 179 0.31 4.82 8.20
C ALA A 179 1.36 4.25 9.16
N MET A 180 0.89 3.40 10.08
CA MET A 180 1.77 2.71 11.00
C MET A 180 2.25 1.41 10.38
N PHE A 181 3.56 1.13 10.45
CA PHE A 181 4.16 -0.04 9.80
C PHE A 181 4.58 -1.11 10.81
N VAL A 182 4.21 -2.35 10.51
CA VAL A 182 4.59 -3.56 11.23
C VAL A 182 5.47 -4.41 10.34
N ASP A 183 6.63 -4.81 10.83
CA ASP A 183 7.55 -5.69 10.11
C ASP A 183 7.10 -7.14 10.33
N VAL A 184 6.94 -7.90 9.24
CA VAL A 184 6.36 -9.25 9.28
C VAL A 184 7.43 -10.30 9.02
N PHE A 185 8.11 -10.21 7.89
CA PHE A 185 9.11 -11.17 7.47
C PHE A 185 10.41 -10.49 7.05
N SER A 186 11.53 -11.17 7.29
CA SER A 186 12.81 -10.86 6.68
C SER A 186 13.33 -12.03 5.85
N PHE A 187 13.80 -11.72 4.65
CA PHE A 187 14.37 -12.69 3.71
C PHE A 187 15.84 -12.36 3.50
N CYS A 188 16.71 -13.35 3.66
CA CYS A 188 18.15 -13.22 3.43
C CYS A 188 18.55 -14.03 2.20
N VAL A 189 19.31 -13.39 1.29
CA VAL A 189 19.98 -14.02 0.17
C VAL A 189 21.48 -14.05 0.46
N GLY A 190 22.00 -15.22 0.81
CA GLY A 190 23.40 -15.42 1.13
C GLY A 190 24.29 -15.56 -0.12
N PRO A 191 25.61 -15.33 0.03
CA PRO A 191 26.57 -15.32 -1.07
C PRO A 191 26.82 -16.70 -1.70
N THR A 192 26.48 -17.79 -1.00
CA THR A 192 26.65 -19.18 -1.47
C THR A 192 25.37 -19.78 -2.08
N GLY A 193 24.38 -18.95 -2.43
CA GLY A 193 23.07 -19.41 -2.91
C GLY A 193 22.15 -19.91 -1.79
N CYS A 194 22.62 -19.92 -0.54
CA CYS A 194 21.78 -20.19 0.62
C CYS A 194 20.84 -19.00 0.86
N SER A 195 19.54 -19.23 0.79
CA SER A 195 18.53 -18.24 1.14
C SER A 195 17.63 -18.77 2.24
N PHE A 196 17.17 -17.88 3.12
CA PHE A 196 16.32 -18.28 4.24
C PHE A 196 15.37 -17.16 4.64
N LEU A 197 14.24 -17.56 5.23
CA LEU A 197 13.22 -16.68 5.74
C LEU A 197 13.25 -16.64 7.27
N ARG A 198 12.87 -15.49 7.84
CA ARG A 198 12.67 -15.26 9.28
C ARG A 198 11.42 -14.42 9.50
N VAL A 199 10.75 -14.62 10.64
CA VAL A 199 9.67 -13.71 11.07
C VAL A 199 10.26 -12.62 11.94
N THR A 200 10.05 -11.35 11.60
CA THR A 200 10.73 -10.21 12.27
C THR A 200 10.36 -10.07 13.75
N SER A 201 9.28 -10.73 14.19
CA SER A 201 8.75 -10.66 15.54
C SER A 201 9.42 -11.55 16.58
N LEU A 202 10.26 -12.49 16.14
CA LEU A 202 10.95 -13.40 17.05
C LEU A 202 12.37 -12.91 17.33
N PRO A 203 12.82 -12.93 18.60
CA PRO A 203 14.22 -12.68 18.92
C PRO A 203 15.11 -13.62 18.10
N GLY A 204 16.28 -13.12 17.66
CA GLY A 204 17.16 -13.80 16.71
C GLY A 204 17.51 -15.24 17.10
N ASP A 205 17.63 -15.51 18.41
CA ASP A 205 17.99 -16.80 18.97
C ASP A 205 16.83 -17.82 18.95
N ALA A 206 15.59 -17.34 18.76
CA ALA A 206 14.37 -18.14 18.73
C ALA A 206 13.79 -18.30 17.31
N ASN A 207 14.51 -17.83 16.27
CA ASN A 207 14.01 -17.79 14.90
C ASN A 207 14.69 -18.87 14.05
N PRO A 208 14.10 -20.08 13.94
CA PRO A 208 14.69 -21.14 13.12
C PRO A 208 14.77 -20.68 11.66
N TYR A 209 15.79 -21.15 10.94
CA TYR A 209 15.88 -20.95 9.50
C TYR A 209 14.64 -21.57 8.83
N ILE A 210 13.77 -20.71 8.29
CA ILE A 210 12.61 -21.15 7.55
C ILE A 210 13.08 -21.42 6.12
N PRO A 211 12.81 -22.62 5.56
CA PRO A 211 13.15 -22.91 4.17
C PRO A 211 12.47 -21.92 3.21
N VAL A 212 12.98 -21.82 1.99
CA VAL A 212 12.38 -20.96 0.97
C VAL A 212 11.26 -21.74 0.29
N ASP A 213 10.03 -21.34 0.55
CA ASP A 213 8.82 -21.91 -0.05
C ASP A 213 7.72 -20.84 -0.13
N ARG A 214 6.63 -21.11 -0.85
CA ARG A 214 5.42 -20.30 -0.82
C ARG A 214 4.66 -20.52 0.49
N TYR A 215 4.35 -19.42 1.16
CA TYR A 215 3.70 -19.42 2.46
C TYR A 215 2.36 -18.69 2.40
N ASP A 216 1.29 -19.34 2.84
CA ASP A 216 0.04 -18.65 3.15
C ASP A 216 0.04 -18.22 4.61
N VAL A 217 -0.13 -16.92 4.81
CA VAL A 217 0.06 -16.19 6.05
C VAL A 217 -1.27 -15.52 6.41
N LYS A 218 -1.76 -15.77 7.62
CA LYS A 218 -2.89 -15.02 8.18
C LYS A 218 -2.40 -14.06 9.24
N ILE A 219 -2.79 -12.81 9.14
CA ILE A 219 -2.41 -11.75 10.08
C ILE A 219 -3.67 -11.14 10.66
N VAL A 220 -3.69 -11.01 11.98
CA VAL A 220 -4.82 -10.45 12.71
C VAL A 220 -4.37 -9.22 13.45
N ALA A 221 -5.06 -8.10 13.20
CA ALA A 221 -4.96 -6.88 13.96
C ALA A 221 -6.22 -6.72 14.82
N THR A 222 -6.07 -6.37 16.10
CA THR A 222 -7.22 -6.21 17.02
C THR A 222 -6.99 -5.04 17.97
N SER A 223 -7.98 -4.13 18.09
CA SER A 223 -7.98 -3.00 19.01
C SER A 223 -8.68 -3.32 20.34
N GLU A 224 -8.53 -2.44 21.33
CA GLU A 224 -9.26 -2.51 22.61
C GLU A 224 -10.78 -2.40 22.46
N SER A 225 -11.25 -1.55 21.53
CA SER A 225 -12.68 -1.40 21.23
C SER A 225 -13.25 -2.57 20.42
N GLY A 226 -12.43 -3.60 20.16
CA GLY A 226 -12.83 -4.83 19.49
C GLY A 226 -12.89 -4.73 17.98
N GLU A 227 -12.45 -3.62 17.38
CA GLU A 227 -12.21 -3.59 15.93
C GLU A 227 -11.16 -4.64 15.59
N MET A 228 -11.46 -5.45 14.58
CA MET A 228 -10.58 -6.51 14.12
C MET A 228 -10.38 -6.40 12.63
N ALA A 229 -9.16 -6.66 12.16
CA ALA A 229 -8.86 -6.78 10.76
C ALA A 229 -8.06 -8.06 10.53
N ILE A 230 -8.48 -8.86 9.55
CA ILE A 230 -7.85 -10.12 9.18
C ILE A 230 -7.38 -10.00 7.74
N ALA A 231 -6.09 -10.24 7.53
CA ALA A 231 -5.47 -10.29 6.21
C ALA A 231 -4.98 -11.71 5.93
N ASP A 232 -5.49 -12.32 4.87
CA ASP A 232 -4.95 -13.56 4.31
C ASP A 232 -4.02 -13.21 3.16
N VAL A 233 -2.80 -13.72 3.20
CA VAL A 233 -1.73 -13.27 2.31
C VAL A 233 -0.91 -14.46 1.84
N ALA A 234 -0.51 -14.47 0.57
CA ALA A 234 0.60 -15.30 0.11
C ALA A 234 1.92 -14.53 0.19
N PHE A 235 2.91 -15.08 0.88
CA PHE A 235 4.30 -14.69 0.77
C PHE A 235 5.03 -15.63 -0.19
N ILE A 236 5.70 -15.07 -1.19
CA ILE A 236 6.36 -15.82 -2.26
C ILE A 236 7.83 -15.36 -2.31
N PRO A 237 8.74 -16.10 -1.67
CA PRO A 237 10.15 -15.76 -1.71
C PRO A 237 10.76 -16.06 -3.08
N HIS A 238 11.54 -15.11 -3.62
CA HIS A 238 12.23 -15.26 -4.90
C HIS A 238 13.75 -15.19 -4.67
N PRO A 239 14.51 -16.29 -4.83
CA PRO A 239 15.97 -16.24 -4.70
C PRO A 239 16.60 -15.26 -5.69
N GLY A 240 17.41 -14.33 -5.18
CA GLY A 240 18.10 -13.32 -6.00
C GLY A 240 17.20 -12.21 -6.55
N GLN A 241 15.91 -12.18 -6.18
CA GLN A 241 14.97 -11.13 -6.53
C GLN A 241 14.26 -10.64 -5.28
N MET A 242 13.57 -9.51 -5.40
CA MET A 242 12.71 -9.03 -4.32
C MET A 242 11.51 -9.98 -4.18
N PRO A 243 11.25 -10.56 -3.01
CA PRO A 243 10.13 -11.48 -2.87
C PRO A 243 8.75 -10.78 -2.92
N ASP A 244 7.68 -11.52 -3.24
CA ASP A 244 6.33 -10.95 -3.38
C ASP A 244 5.50 -11.15 -2.11
N PHE A 245 4.62 -10.19 -1.81
CA PHE A 245 3.63 -10.31 -0.73
C PHE A 245 2.23 -9.97 -1.27
N ARG A 246 1.42 -10.98 -1.57
CA ARG A 246 0.14 -10.82 -2.27
C ARG A 246 -1.05 -10.98 -1.34
N LEU A 247 -1.79 -9.90 -1.13
CA LEU A 247 -3.06 -9.94 -0.42
C LEU A 247 -4.06 -10.83 -1.18
N ARG A 248 -4.55 -11.89 -0.52
CA ARG A 248 -5.57 -12.78 -1.08
C ARG A 248 -6.96 -12.35 -0.67
N ASN A 249 -7.13 -12.04 0.61
CA ASN A 249 -8.40 -11.68 1.19
C ASN A 249 -8.17 -10.74 2.36
N MET A 250 -9.07 -9.77 2.52
CA MET A 250 -9.03 -8.79 3.59
C MET A 250 -10.43 -8.64 4.16
N GLN A 251 -10.54 -8.82 5.46
CA GLN A 251 -11.80 -8.67 6.19
C GLN A 251 -11.61 -7.74 7.36
N SER A 252 -12.54 -6.83 7.55
CA SER A 252 -12.55 -5.90 8.67
C SER A 252 -13.88 -6.01 9.40
N PHE A 253 -13.80 -6.15 10.71
CA PHE A 253 -14.94 -6.27 11.59
C PHE A 253 -15.00 -5.02 12.47
N PRO A 254 -16.14 -4.33 12.50
CA PRO A 254 -16.32 -3.21 13.41
C PRO A 254 -16.27 -3.70 14.86
N GLY A 255 -15.73 -2.86 15.73
CA GLY A 255 -15.76 -3.10 17.17
C GLY A 255 -17.18 -3.12 17.70
N ARG A 256 -17.38 -3.72 18.87
CA ARG A 256 -18.68 -3.70 19.54
C ARG A 256 -19.06 -2.24 19.78
N ARG A 257 -20.12 -1.76 19.12
CA ARG A 257 -20.78 -0.51 19.54
C ARG A 257 -21.34 -0.78 20.93
N GLY A 258 -20.66 -0.31 21.96
CA GLY A 258 -21.25 -0.19 23.27
C GLY A 258 -22.49 0.70 23.14
N SER A 259 -23.66 0.12 23.35
CA SER A 259 -24.86 0.86 23.72
C SER A 259 -24.56 1.56 25.05
N TYR A 260 -24.32 2.86 24.99
CA TYR A 260 -24.50 3.76 26.13
C TYR A 260 -25.94 4.24 26.11
#